data_AF-A0A842M5A8-F1
#
_entry.id   AF-A0A842M5A8-F1
#
_cell.length_a   1.000
_cell.length_b   1.000
_cell.length_c   1.000
_cell.angle_alpha   90.00
_cell.angle_beta   90.00
_cell.angle_gamma   90.00
#
_symmetry.space_group_name_H-M   'P 1'
#
loop_
_entity.id
_entity.type
_entity.pdbx_description
1 polymer ?
#
loop_
_entity_poly.entity_id
_entity_poly.type
_entity_poly.pdbx_seq_one_letter_code
_entity_poly.pdbx_strand_id
1 'polypeptide(L)'
;MHCNVIHALLDTHIAFAVTEPTPLGAHDLKLIIKLLKKLGIDSHIILNRSGIGDNSTIYQISEKSRIPVVAEIPYSETVLRAYSKGELFKVPGINDIINVVESVGC
;
A
#
# COMPACT_ATOMS: atom_id res chain seq x y z
N MET A 1 3.14 5.47 -24.92
CA MET A 1 2.90 5.47 -23.46
C MET A 1 3.19 4.04 -22.97
N HIS A 2 4.36 3.77 -22.37
CA HIS A 2 4.82 2.39 -22.05
C HIS A 2 5.11 2.19 -20.54
N CYS A 3 4.42 2.92 -19.66
CA CYS A 3 4.60 2.77 -18.22
C CYS A 3 3.36 2.09 -17.62
N ASN A 4 3.51 0.83 -17.22
CA ASN A 4 2.43 0.03 -16.61
C ASN A 4 1.86 0.71 -15.36
N VAL A 5 2.69 1.38 -14.57
CA VAL A 5 2.27 2.09 -13.35
C VAL A 5 1.33 3.25 -13.69
N ILE A 6 1.68 4.08 -14.68
CA ILE A 6 0.82 5.19 -15.09
C ILE A 6 -0.50 4.64 -15.64
N HIS A 7 -0.45 3.58 -16.45
CA HIS A 7 -1.65 2.99 -17.01
C HIS A 7 -2.60 2.43 -15.94
N ALA A 8 -2.06 1.82 -14.88
CA ALA A 8 -2.85 1.34 -13.73
C ALA A 8 -3.47 2.47 -12.89
N LEU A 9 -2.99 3.71 -13.05
CA LEU A 9 -3.43 4.90 -12.33
C LEU A 9 -4.36 5.79 -13.16
N LEU A 10 -4.59 5.48 -14.43
CA LEU A 10 -5.52 6.24 -15.26
C LEU A 10 -6.96 6.03 -14.78
N ASP A 11 -7.71 7.11 -14.70
CA ASP A 11 -9.13 7.14 -14.32
C ASP A 11 -9.45 6.49 -12.95
N THR A 12 -8.46 6.40 -12.05
CA THR A 12 -8.66 5.91 -10.69
C THR A 12 -9.09 7.02 -9.74
N HIS A 13 -10.13 6.76 -8.92
CA HIS A 13 -10.54 7.68 -7.85
C HIS A 13 -9.57 7.68 -6.65
N ILE A 14 -8.94 6.54 -6.39
CA ILE A 14 -8.04 6.31 -5.25
C ILE A 14 -6.94 5.32 -5.62
N ALA A 15 -5.75 5.48 -5.03
CA ALA A 15 -4.64 4.54 -5.16
C ALA A 15 -4.09 4.09 -3.80
N PHE A 16 -3.92 2.78 -3.62
CA PHE A 16 -3.25 2.22 -2.46
C PHE A 16 -1.81 1.85 -2.79
N ALA A 17 -0.85 2.54 -2.17
CA ALA A 17 0.57 2.21 -2.27
C ALA A 17 0.93 1.14 -1.22
N VAL A 18 0.98 -0.12 -1.67
CA VAL A 18 1.40 -1.25 -0.84
C VAL A 18 2.92 -1.30 -0.76
N THR A 19 3.48 -1.37 0.45
CA THR A 19 4.93 -1.47 0.66
C THR A 19 5.28 -2.41 1.80
N GLU A 20 6.55 -2.77 1.93
CA GLU A 20 7.10 -3.57 3.03
C GLU A 20 8.15 -2.74 3.78
N PRO A 21 8.37 -2.95 5.09
CA PRO A 21 9.31 -2.16 5.92
C PRO A 21 10.78 -2.52 5.66
N THR A 22 11.16 -2.64 4.39
CA THR A 22 12.52 -2.93 3.92
C THR A 22 13.13 -1.68 3.29
N PRO A 23 14.47 -1.56 3.21
CA PRO A 23 15.11 -0.43 2.55
C PRO A 23 14.67 -0.21 1.10
N LEU A 24 14.43 -1.31 0.37
CA LEU A 24 13.93 -1.26 -1.01
C LEU A 24 12.46 -0.81 -1.05
N GLY A 25 11.59 -1.40 -0.23
CA GLY A 25 10.18 -0.99 -0.14
C GLY A 25 10.01 0.49 0.22
N ALA A 26 10.83 0.98 1.15
CA ALA A 26 10.88 2.40 1.52
C ALA A 26 11.38 3.31 0.40
N HIS A 27 12.33 2.84 -0.43
CA HIS A 27 12.80 3.57 -1.61
C HIS A 27 11.69 3.67 -2.67
N ASP A 28 11.09 2.54 -3.03
CA ASP A 28 10.06 2.45 -4.06
C ASP A 28 8.81 3.24 -3.66
N LEU A 29 8.41 3.15 -2.38
CA LEU A 29 7.30 3.94 -1.84
C LEU A 29 7.52 5.44 -2.06
N LYS A 30 8.73 5.97 -1.82
CA LYS A 30 9.03 7.38 -2.05
C LYS A 30 8.89 7.77 -3.52
N LEU A 31 9.22 6.87 -4.45
CA LEU A 31 9.04 7.11 -5.89
C LEU A 31 7.56 7.10 -6.28
N ILE A 32 6.79 6.13 -5.81
CA ILE A 32 5.34 6.03 -6.04
C ILE A 32 4.61 7.25 -5.47
N ILE A 33 4.93 7.67 -4.24
CA ILE A 33 4.36 8.88 -3.64
C ILE A 33 4.64 10.12 -4.48
N LYS A 34 5.87 10.27 -5.01
CA LYS A 34 6.21 11.39 -5.91
C LYS A 34 5.36 11.37 -7.18
N LEU A 35 5.09 10.18 -7.74
CA LEU A 35 4.24 10.02 -8.91
C LEU A 35 2.78 10.36 -8.59
N LEU A 36 2.21 9.76 -7.54
CA LEU A 36 0.82 9.99 -7.12
C LEU A 36 0.54 11.47 -6.85
N LYS A 37 1.46 12.16 -6.17
CA LYS A 37 1.38 13.61 -5.96
C LYS A 37 1.41 14.42 -7.25
N LYS A 38 2.23 14.03 -8.23
CA LYS A 38 2.28 14.71 -9.54
C LYS A 38 1.00 14.51 -10.34
N LEU A 39 0.36 13.36 -10.19
CA LEU A 39 -0.90 13.03 -10.85
C LEU A 39 -2.13 13.59 -10.12
N GLY A 40 -1.97 14.09 -8.88
CA GLY A 40 -3.08 14.61 -8.08
C GLY A 40 -4.06 13.52 -7.63
N ILE A 41 -3.61 12.27 -7.52
CA ILE A 41 -4.45 11.12 -7.17
C ILE A 41 -4.53 11.00 -5.64
N ASP A 42 -5.75 10.85 -5.11
CA ASP A 42 -5.96 10.55 -3.70
C ASP A 42 -5.36 9.18 -3.36
N SER A 43 -4.59 9.12 -2.27
CA SER A 43 -3.79 7.93 -2.02
C SER A 43 -3.57 7.63 -0.55
N HIS A 44 -3.38 6.34 -0.29
CA HIS A 44 -3.19 5.78 1.04
C HIS A 44 -2.09 4.71 0.99
N ILE A 45 -1.45 4.46 2.13
CA ILE A 45 -0.38 3.48 2.26
C ILE A 45 -0.92 2.23 2.96
N ILE A 46 -0.54 1.07 2.44
CA ILE A 46 -0.73 -0.21 3.13
C ILE A 46 0.65 -0.74 3.51
N LEU A 47 0.88 -0.93 4.81
CA LEU A 47 2.10 -1.53 5.33
C LEU A 47 1.96 -3.06 5.30
N ASN A 48 2.44 -3.69 4.24
CA ASN A 48 2.48 -5.13 4.05
C ASN A 48 3.70 -5.76 4.74
N ARG A 49 3.55 -7.03 5.12
CA ARG A 49 4.56 -7.83 5.85
C ARG A 49 5.22 -7.03 6.98
N SER A 50 4.40 -6.36 7.78
CA SER A 50 4.92 -5.58 8.90
C SER A 50 5.72 -6.47 9.86
N GLY A 51 6.74 -5.89 10.49
CA GLY A 51 7.61 -6.59 11.44
C GLY A 51 8.80 -7.34 10.84
N ILE A 52 8.94 -7.46 9.51
CA ILE A 52 10.15 -8.05 8.89
C ILE A 52 11.35 -7.09 8.83
N GLY A 53 11.12 -5.83 9.20
CA GLY A 53 12.10 -4.76 9.20
C GLY A 53 11.62 -3.61 10.07
N ASP A 54 12.14 -2.42 9.82
CA ASP A 54 11.80 -1.23 10.61
C ASP A 54 10.52 -0.55 10.08
N ASN A 55 9.38 -0.86 10.72
CA ASN A 55 8.10 -0.22 10.41
C ASN A 55 8.17 1.31 10.54
N SER A 56 8.99 1.85 11.46
CA SER A 56 9.06 3.29 11.72
C SER A 56 9.51 4.08 10.49
N THR A 57 10.33 3.46 9.63
CA THR A 57 10.74 4.05 8.36
C THR A 57 9.54 4.35 7.45
N ILE A 58 8.54 3.46 7.38
CA ILE A 58 7.34 3.68 6.56
C ILE A 58 6.44 4.73 7.19
N TYR A 59 6.26 4.70 8.51
CA TYR A 59 5.51 5.72 9.23
C TYR A 59 6.10 7.13 9.06
N GLN A 60 7.42 7.28 9.09
CA GLN A 60 8.08 8.56 8.82
C GLN A 60 7.87 9.04 7.37
N ILE A 61 7.83 8.12 6.39
CA ILE A 61 7.53 8.47 5.00
C ILE A 61 6.08 8.94 4.87
N SER A 62 5.15 8.24 5.51
CA SER A 62 3.73 8.60 5.59
C SER A 62 3.56 10.02 6.16
N GLU A 63 4.16 10.30 7.30
CA GLU A 63 4.10 11.62 7.95
C GLU A 63 4.66 12.73 7.06
N LYS A 64 5.89 12.56 6.53
CA LYS A 64 6.54 13.54 5.65
C LYS A 64 5.78 13.78 4.35
N SER A 65 5.10 12.74 3.84
CA SER A 65 4.33 12.84 2.62
C SER A 65 2.91 13.33 2.83
N ARG A 66 2.38 13.31 4.06
CA ARG A 66 0.97 13.55 4.39
C ARG A 66 0.03 12.57 3.66
N ILE A 67 0.46 11.32 3.55
CA ILE A 67 -0.32 10.21 2.98
C ILE A 67 -0.48 9.18 4.08
N PRO A 68 -1.71 8.90 4.57
CA PRO A 68 -1.90 8.07 5.75
C PRO A 68 -1.63 6.59 5.48
N VAL A 69 -1.07 5.89 6.48
CA VAL A 69 -1.10 4.42 6.52
C VAL A 69 -2.48 4.01 7.04
N VAL A 70 -3.25 3.29 6.22
CA VAL A 70 -4.64 2.91 6.54
C VAL A 70 -4.78 1.47 7.00
N ALA A 71 -3.79 0.62 6.69
CA ALA A 71 -3.77 -0.76 7.13
C ALA A 71 -2.34 -1.23 7.34
N GLU A 72 -2.16 -2.07 8.37
CA GLU A 72 -0.95 -2.82 8.63
C GLU A 72 -1.27 -4.32 8.54
N ILE A 73 -0.54 -5.03 7.69
CA ILE A 73 -0.68 -6.47 7.47
C ILE A 73 0.61 -7.15 7.95
N PRO A 74 0.61 -7.83 9.11
CA PRO A 74 1.78 -8.52 9.63
C PRO A 74 2.27 -9.64 8.72
N TYR A 75 3.57 -9.94 8.78
CA TYR A 75 4.11 -11.13 8.15
C TYR A 75 3.43 -12.40 8.70
N SER A 76 3.01 -13.29 7.80
CA SER A 76 2.36 -14.55 8.16
C SER A 76 2.74 -15.65 7.18
N GLU A 77 3.35 -16.72 7.69
CA GLU A 77 3.62 -17.92 6.89
C GLU A 77 2.33 -18.55 6.35
N THR A 78 1.24 -18.49 7.12
CA THR A 78 -0.06 -19.04 6.70
C THR A 78 -0.57 -18.32 5.46
N VAL A 79 -0.47 -16.98 5.42
CA VAL A 79 -0.84 -16.18 4.23
C VAL A 79 0.04 -16.55 3.03
N LEU A 80 1.35 -16.69 3.23
CA LEU A 80 2.28 -17.08 2.16
C LEU A 80 1.97 -18.48 1.61
N ARG A 81 1.65 -19.44 2.47
CA ARG A 81 1.28 -20.80 2.07
C ARG A 81 -0.04 -20.81 1.29
N ALA A 82 -1.05 -20.08 1.77
CA ALA A 82 -2.34 -19.96 1.09
C ALA A 82 -2.17 -19.32 -0.31
N TYR A 83 -1.44 -18.20 -0.39
CA TYR A 83 -1.09 -17.54 -1.67
C TYR A 83 -0.40 -18.51 -2.63
N SER A 84 0.59 -19.28 -2.16
CA SER A 84 1.33 -20.23 -2.99
C SER A 84 0.47 -21.39 -3.51
N LYS A 85 -0.65 -21.68 -2.86
CA LYS A 85 -1.63 -22.69 -3.26
C LYS A 85 -2.81 -22.12 -4.06
N GLY A 86 -2.87 -20.79 -4.25
CA GLY A 86 -4.02 -20.12 -4.86
C GLY A 86 -5.28 -20.13 -3.97
N GLU A 87 -5.10 -20.28 -2.66
CA GLU A 87 -6.20 -20.31 -1.68
C GLU A 87 -6.53 -18.89 -1.18
N LEU A 88 -7.82 -18.58 -1.05
CA LEU A 88 -8.28 -17.33 -0.46
C LEU A 88 -8.01 -17.32 1.04
N PHE A 89 -7.44 -16.23 1.55
CA PHE A 89 -7.16 -16.07 2.97
C PHE A 89 -7.56 -14.68 3.47
N LYS A 90 -8.19 -14.61 4.64
CA LYS A 90 -8.55 -13.34 5.28
C LYS A 90 -7.37 -12.80 6.07
N VAL A 91 -6.92 -11.59 5.75
CA VAL A 91 -5.83 -10.91 6.45
C VAL A 91 -6.36 -9.84 7.41
N PRO A 92 -5.62 -9.54 8.51
CA PRO A 92 -5.85 -8.33 9.29
C PRO A 92 -5.77 -7.07 8.41
N GLY A 93 -6.45 -5.99 8.80
CA GLY A 93 -6.41 -4.72 8.06
C GLY A 93 -7.33 -4.63 6.84
N ILE A 94 -7.94 -5.73 6.40
CA ILE A 94 -8.82 -5.71 5.21
C ILE A 94 -10.05 -4.83 5.39
N ASN A 95 -10.65 -4.81 6.58
CA ASN A 95 -11.80 -3.98 6.89
C ASN A 95 -11.45 -2.49 6.87
N ASP A 96 -10.24 -2.13 7.31
CA ASP A 96 -9.78 -0.75 7.31
C ASP A 96 -9.61 -0.23 5.87
N ILE A 97 -9.14 -1.08 4.95
CA ILE A 97 -9.08 -0.76 3.52
C ILE A 97 -10.49 -0.59 2.93
N ILE A 98 -11.44 -1.47 3.29
CA ILE A 98 -12.83 -1.39 2.82
C ILE A 98 -13.46 -0.06 3.24
N ASN A 99 -13.30 0.35 4.50
CA ASN A 99 -13.83 1.61 5.00
C ASN A 99 -13.33 2.83 4.19
N VAL A 100 -12.07 2.80 3.77
CA VAL A 100 -11.49 3.86 2.92
C VAL A 100 -12.15 3.84 1.54
N VAL A 101 -12.29 2.68 0.91
CA VAL A 101 -12.94 2.56 -0.42
C VAL A 101 -14.38 3.08 -0.35
N GLU A 102 -15.13 2.71 0.68
CA GLU A 102 -16.51 3.16 0.89
C GLU A 102 -16.62 4.69 1.09
N SER A 103 -15.62 5.33 1.71
CA SER A 103 -15.61 6.79 1.90
C SER A 103 -15.41 7.60 0.60
N VAL A 104 -14.86 6.98 -0.44
CA VAL A 104 -14.57 7.64 -1.73
C VAL A 104 -15.83 7.74 -2.61
N GLY A 105 -16.94 7.09 -2.22
CA GLY A 105 -18.23 7.24 -2.90
C GLY A 105 -18.26 6.71 -4.33
N CYS A 106 -17.62 5.56 -4.56
CA CYS A 106 -17.79 4.79 -5.80
C CYS A 106 -19.21 4.19 -5.91
#